data_AF-A0A5E4FA21-F1
#
_entry.id   AF-A0A5E4FA21-F1
#
_cell.length_a   1.000
_cell.length_b   1.000
_cell.length_c   1.000
_cell.angle_alpha   90.00
_cell.angle_beta   90.00
_cell.angle_gamma   90.00
#
_symmetry.space_group_name_H-M   'P 1'
#
loop_
_entity.id
_entity.type
_entity.pdbx_description
1 polymer ?
#
loop_
_entity_poly.entity_id
_entity_poly.type
_entity_poly.pdbx_seq_one_letter_code
_entity_poly.pdbx_strand_id
1 'polypeptide(L)'
;MSVVFKSLESENNYLRIQDDTLKGTVSSIDNSTKENLENLAKIGEELLKKPVSKVNLETGSFGPSKRETNEQALTRFAKLLSQEKHLRDQASSS
;
A
#
# COMPACT_ATOMS: atom_id res chain seq x y z
N MET A 1 4.68 9.76 -10.12
CA MET A 1 3.21 9.76 -9.87
C MET A 1 2.83 10.36 -8.51
N SER A 2 3.51 10.02 -7.41
CA SER A 2 4.02 10.98 -6.40
C SER A 2 3.44 12.40 -6.31
N VAL A 3 4.01 13.24 -7.17
CA VAL A 3 3.93 14.70 -7.16
C VAL A 3 2.53 15.23 -7.48
N VAL A 4 1.72 14.49 -8.25
CA VAL A 4 0.38 14.94 -8.67
C VAL A 4 -0.58 14.93 -7.48
N PHE A 5 -0.62 13.85 -6.70
CA PHE A 5 -1.45 13.76 -5.50
C PHE A 5 -1.02 14.79 -4.43
N LYS A 6 0.28 15.10 -4.36
CA LYS A 6 0.81 16.17 -3.52
C LYS A 6 0.37 17.55 -4.00
N SER A 7 0.43 17.83 -5.31
CA SER A 7 0.00 19.11 -5.89
C SER A 7 -1.49 19.39 -5.73
N LEU A 8 -2.30 18.35 -5.50
CA LEU A 8 -3.75 18.43 -5.32
C LEU A 8 -4.17 18.30 -3.85
N GLU A 9 -3.23 18.42 -2.90
CA GLU A 9 -3.48 18.24 -1.45
C GLU A 9 -4.20 16.92 -1.10
N SER A 10 -4.04 15.92 -1.97
CA SER A 10 -4.77 14.64 -1.94
C SER A 10 -3.84 13.49 -1.57
N GLU A 11 -2.79 13.78 -0.81
CA GLU A 11 -1.77 12.82 -0.37
C GLU A 11 -2.33 11.63 0.43
N ASN A 12 -3.45 11.83 1.13
CA ASN A 12 -4.14 10.76 1.85
C ASN A 12 -4.96 9.83 0.93
N ASN A 13 -5.16 10.21 -0.33
CA ASN A 13 -5.87 9.42 -1.35
C ASN A 13 -4.91 8.49 -2.12
N TYR A 14 -3.60 8.57 -1.87
CA TYR A 14 -2.60 7.71 -2.47
C TYR A 14 -1.99 6.78 -1.41
N LEU A 15 -2.28 5.49 -1.53
CA LEU A 15 -1.68 4.44 -0.71
C LEU A 15 -0.68 3.64 -1.54
N ARG A 16 0.60 3.65 -1.15
CA ARG A 16 1.66 2.82 -1.76
C ARG A 16 2.16 1.82 -0.73
N ILE A 17 2.01 0.54 -1.04
CA ILE A 17 2.52 -0.58 -0.25
C ILE A 17 3.60 -1.24 -1.07
N GLN A 18 4.82 -1.26 -0.55
CA GLN A 18 5.98 -1.79 -1.23
C GLN A 18 7.00 -2.24 -0.19
N ASP A 19 7.72 -3.32 -0.50
CA ASP A 19 8.96 -3.69 0.17
C ASP A 19 10.13 -3.45 -0.80
N ASP A 20 11.08 -2.61 -0.40
CA ASP A 20 12.28 -2.26 -1.16
C ASP A 20 13.54 -2.94 -0.59
N THR A 21 13.35 -3.88 0.34
CA THR A 21 14.44 -4.54 1.08
C THR A 21 14.71 -5.99 0.62
N LEU A 22 13.97 -6.47 -0.38
CA LEU A 22 14.15 -7.81 -0.97
C LEU A 22 15.58 -7.98 -1.50
N LYS A 23 16.20 -9.12 -1.19
CA LYS A 23 17.58 -9.46 -1.58
C LYS A 23 17.71 -10.95 -1.88
N GLY A 24 18.73 -11.30 -2.67
CA GLY A 24 19.06 -12.70 -2.97
C GLY A 24 17.91 -13.43 -3.66
N THR A 25 17.63 -14.66 -3.25
CA THR A 25 16.66 -15.55 -3.89
C THR A 25 15.25 -14.96 -3.97
N VAL A 26 14.81 -14.27 -2.93
CA VAL A 26 13.46 -13.65 -2.88
C VAL A 26 13.32 -12.44 -3.79
N SER A 27 14.43 -11.87 -4.28
CA SER A 27 14.39 -10.81 -5.29
C SER A 27 14.38 -11.34 -6.74
N SER A 28 14.54 -12.64 -6.95
CA SER A 28 14.50 -13.26 -8.29
C SER A 28 13.06 -13.38 -8.77
N ILE A 29 12.80 -12.91 -9.99
CA ILE A 29 11.45 -12.88 -10.59
C ILE A 29 11.05 -14.25 -11.17
N ASP A 30 12.02 -15.08 -11.52
CA ASP A 30 11.88 -16.39 -12.17
C ASP A 30 11.97 -17.59 -11.20
N ASN A 31 12.23 -17.35 -9.91
CA ASN A 31 12.34 -18.41 -8.92
C ASN A 31 10.97 -18.76 -8.31
N SER A 32 10.35 -19.80 -8.85
CA SER A 32 9.06 -20.33 -8.42
C SER A 32 9.16 -21.56 -7.50
N THR A 33 10.32 -21.78 -6.85
CA THR A 33 10.43 -22.86 -5.87
C THR A 33 9.43 -22.66 -4.72
N LYS A 34 8.88 -23.76 -4.20
CA LYS A 34 7.89 -23.72 -3.10
C LYS A 34 8.39 -22.90 -1.91
N GLU A 35 9.65 -23.11 -1.53
CA GLU A 35 10.30 -22.37 -0.44
C GLU A 35 10.35 -20.86 -0.71
N ASN A 36 10.73 -20.45 -1.93
CA ASN A 36 10.78 -19.02 -2.27
C ASN A 36 9.38 -18.37 -2.23
N LEU A 37 8.36 -19.06 -2.73
CA LEU A 37 6.97 -18.59 -2.69
C LEU A 37 6.45 -18.47 -1.25
N GLU A 38 6.76 -19.44 -0.38
CA GLU A 38 6.41 -19.37 1.05
C GLU A 38 7.11 -18.21 1.75
N ASN A 39 8.38 -17.95 1.42
CA ASN A 39 9.11 -16.80 1.96
C ASN A 39 8.52 -15.47 1.47
N LEU A 40 8.15 -15.37 0.20
CA LEU A 40 7.46 -14.18 -0.34
C LEU A 40 6.11 -13.94 0.35
N ALA A 41 5.33 -15.00 0.62
CA ALA A 41 4.08 -14.89 1.37
C ALA A 41 4.31 -14.33 2.79
N LYS A 42 5.29 -14.88 3.51
CA LYS A 42 5.69 -14.38 4.85
C LYS A 42 6.10 -12.91 4.82
N ILE A 43 6.92 -12.51 3.84
CA ILE A 43 7.31 -11.10 3.67
C ILE A 43 6.08 -10.21 3.44
N GLY A 44 5.10 -10.68 2.65
CA GLY A 44 3.83 -9.99 2.47
C GLY A 44 3.04 -9.80 3.78
N GLU A 45 2.95 -10.85 4.60
CA GLU A 45 2.31 -10.79 5.91
C GLU A 45 3.03 -9.83 6.87
N GLU A 46 4.36 -9.84 6.89
CA GLU A 46 5.17 -8.90 7.66
C GLU A 46 5.00 -7.46 7.17
N LEU A 47 4.92 -7.25 5.85
CA LEU A 47 4.71 -5.95 5.24
C LEU A 47 3.40 -5.32 5.69
N LEU A 48 2.35 -6.10 5.95
CA LEU A 48 1.08 -5.60 6.51
C LEU A 48 1.28 -4.94 7.89
N LYS A 49 2.23 -5.43 8.69
CA LYS A 49 2.51 -4.90 10.03
C LYS A 49 3.47 -3.71 10.01
N LYS A 50 4.19 -3.47 8.91
CA LYS A 50 5.06 -2.29 8.75
C LYS A 50 4.24 -0.99 8.64
N PRO A 51 4.79 0.15 9.10
CA PRO A 51 4.17 1.46 8.93
C PRO A 51 4.02 1.84 7.45
N VAL A 52 2.97 2.59 7.13
CA VAL A 52 2.77 3.14 5.78
C VAL A 52 3.94 4.05 5.43
N SER A 53 4.51 3.88 4.24
CA SER A 53 5.53 4.81 3.73
C SER A 53 4.86 6.07 3.18
N LYS A 54 5.14 7.23 3.77
CA LYS A 54 4.74 8.55 3.28
C LYS A 54 5.91 9.25 2.63
N VAL A 55 5.63 10.07 1.62
CA VAL A 55 6.65 10.96 1.02
C VAL A 55 6.98 12.06 2.03
N ASN A 56 8.23 12.17 2.41
CA ASN A 56 8.76 13.33 3.13
C ASN A 56 8.80 14.51 2.17
N LEU A 57 8.12 15.60 2.51
CA LEU A 57 7.93 16.75 1.63
C LEU A 57 9.19 17.61 1.46
N GLU A 58 10.12 17.55 2.41
CA GLU A 58 11.40 18.28 2.39
C GLU A 58 12.45 17.55 1.57
N THR A 59 12.49 16.21 1.67
CA THR A 59 13.55 15.40 1.04
C THR A 59 13.11 14.69 -0.23
N GLY A 60 11.80 14.61 -0.51
CA GLY A 60 11.24 13.83 -1.61
C GLY A 60 11.33 12.30 -1.41
N SER A 61 11.96 11.86 -0.32
CA SER A 61 12.17 10.46 0.01
C SER A 61 10.95 9.86 0.70
N PHE A 62 10.74 8.55 0.53
CA PHE A 62 9.72 7.83 1.28
C PHE A 62 10.26 7.51 2.69
N GLY A 63 9.43 7.74 3.71
CA GLY A 63 9.75 7.45 5.10
C GLY A 63 8.53 6.92 5.87
N PRO A 64 8.73 6.20 6.97
CA PRO A 64 7.64 5.59 7.72
C PRO A 64 6.74 6.66 8.36
N SER A 65 5.43 6.53 8.12
CA SER A 65 4.39 7.25 8.84
C SER A 65 4.26 6.67 10.24
N LYS A 66 4.44 7.49 11.28
CA LYS A 66 4.34 7.02 12.67
C LYS A 66 2.93 6.59 13.11
N ARG A 67 1.90 6.78 12.27
CA ARG A 67 0.49 6.77 12.71
C ARG A 67 -0.35 5.58 12.24
N GLU A 68 0.05 4.85 11.19
CA GLU A 68 -0.79 3.82 10.57
C GLU A 68 0.08 2.70 9.97
N THR A 69 -0.28 1.44 10.19
CA THR A 69 0.31 0.28 9.50
C THR A 69 -0.33 0.06 8.13
N ASN A 70 0.32 -0.70 7.25
CA ASN A 70 -0.26 -1.05 5.94
C ASN A 70 -1.60 -1.78 6.07
N GLU A 71 -1.75 -2.67 7.07
CA GLU A 71 -3.01 -3.36 7.39
C GLU A 71 -4.15 -2.39 7.75
N GLN A 72 -3.86 -1.41 8.60
CA GLN A 72 -4.85 -0.39 9.00
C GLN A 72 -5.25 0.48 7.81
N ALA A 73 -4.27 0.88 7.00
CA ALA A 73 -4.51 1.67 5.80
C ALA A 73 -5.37 0.90 4.77
N LEU A 74 -5.09 -0.38 4.55
CA LEU A 74 -5.91 -1.25 3.70
C LEU A 74 -7.33 -1.40 4.23
N THR A 75 -7.51 -1.60 5.53
CA THR A 75 -8.82 -1.68 6.17
C THR A 75 -9.64 -0.40 5.94
N ARG A 76 -9.01 0.76 6.14
CA ARG A 76 -9.64 2.06 5.84
C ARG A 76 -9.97 2.20 4.36
N PHE A 77 -9.07 1.80 3.47
CA PHE A 77 -9.27 1.88 2.02
C PHE A 77 -10.43 0.99 1.56
N ALA A 78 -10.53 -0.24 2.08
CA ALA A 78 -11.63 -1.15 1.82
C ALA A 78 -12.99 -0.56 2.24
N LYS A 79 -13.04 0.13 3.40
CA LYS A 79 -14.24 0.84 3.85
C LYS A 79 -14.65 1.94 2.88
N LEU A 80 -13.70 2.76 2.41
CA LEU A 80 -13.97 3.81 1.41
C LEU A 80 -14.53 3.21 0.12
N LEU A 81 -13.91 2.15 -0.41
CA LEU A 81 -14.37 1.48 -1.64
C LEU A 81 -15.79 0.92 -1.49
N SER A 82 -16.09 0.30 -0.34
CA SER A 82 -17.43 -0.22 -0.06
C SER A 82 -18.49 0.89 0.00
N GLN A 83 -18.19 1.99 0.69
CA GLN A 83 -19.06 3.16 0.76
C GLN A 83 -19.34 3.77 -0.62
N GLU A 84 -18.29 3.97 -1.42
CA GLU A 84 -18.41 4.50 -2.79
C GLU A 84 -19.24 3.59 -3.69
N LYS A 85 -19.07 2.26 -3.58
CA LYS A 85 -19.90 1.30 -4.30
C LYS A 85 -21.38 1.47 -3.93
N HIS A 86 -21.70 1.51 -2.64
CA HIS A 86 -23.09 1.66 -2.19
C HIS A 86 -23.74 2.96 -2.67
N LEU A 87 -22.99 4.08 -2.65
CA LEU A 87 -23.47 5.36 -3.17
C LEU A 87 -23.80 5.29 -4.66
N ARG A 88 -22.94 4.64 -5.46
CA ARG A 88 -23.18 4.47 -6.90
C ARG A 88 -24.35 3.54 -7.20
N ASP A 89 -24.51 2.47 -6.44
CA ASP A 89 -25.62 1.53 -6.60
C ASP A 89 -26.98 2.23 -6.29
N GLN A 90 -27.03 3.09 -5.27
CA GLN A 90 -28.21 3.90 -4.95
C GLN A 90 -28.53 4.91 -6.05
N ALA A 91 -27.53 5.64 -6.54
CA ALA A 91 -27.70 6.61 -7.61
C ALA A 91 -28.13 5.97 -8.95
N SER A 92 -27.75 4.72 -9.20
CA SER A 92 -28.14 3.98 -10.42
C SER A 92 -29.53 3.34 -10.32
N SER A 93 -30.10 3.28 -9.11
CA SER A 93 -31.43 2.73 -8.83
C SER A 93 -32.51 3.82 -8.72
N SER A 94 -32.12 5.08 -8.91
CA SER A 94 -32.96 6.29 -8.88
C SER A 94 -33.23 6.79 -10.29
#